data_AF-A0A0B2W1A3-F1
#
_entry.id   AF-A0A0B2W1A3-F1
#
_cell.length_a   1.000
_cell.length_b   1.000
_cell.length_c   1.000
_cell.angle_alpha   90.00
_cell.angle_beta   90.00
_cell.angle_gamma   90.00
#
_symmetry.space_group_name_H-M   'P 1'
#
loop_
_entity.id
_entity.type
_entity.pdbx_description
1 polymer ?
#
loop_
_entity_poly.entity_id
_entity_poly.type
_entity_poly.pdbx_seq_one_letter_code
_entity_poly.pdbx_strand_id
1 'polypeptide(L)'
;MYSQCPSRDEQTMGAGICFKCGSSEHTLAKCPRKNVKGYPYAVCFVCKQKGHLSRDCDNNPNGIYPDGGSCDICGSQKHLKRDCPELKVQGNDAKETRTFWLSVFCLTA
;
A
#
# COMPACT_ATOMS: atom_id res chain seq x y z
N MET A 1 -30.48 -6.56 -11.73
CA MET A 1 -30.30 -5.21 -12.29
C MET A 1 -29.11 -4.57 -11.62
N TYR A 2 -27.90 -4.72 -12.17
CA TYR A 2 -26.71 -3.98 -11.73
C TYR A 2 -25.95 -3.58 -12.99
N SER A 3 -26.41 -2.54 -13.67
CA SER A 3 -25.83 -2.15 -14.97
C SER A 3 -25.94 -0.67 -15.30
N GLN A 4 -25.99 0.22 -14.31
CA GLN A 4 -25.78 1.65 -14.56
C GLN A 4 -24.50 2.11 -13.88
N CYS A 5 -23.37 1.72 -14.47
CA CYS A 5 -22.15 2.51 -14.33
C CYS A 5 -22.34 3.76 -15.20
N PRO A 6 -22.43 4.98 -14.64
CA PRO A 6 -22.59 6.19 -15.43
C PRO A 6 -21.43 6.35 -16.41
N SER A 7 -21.76 6.71 -17.65
CA SER A 7 -20.83 7.00 -18.74
C SER A 7 -19.74 7.98 -18.30
N ARG A 8 -18.49 7.68 -18.66
CA ARG A 8 -17.26 8.41 -18.28
C ARG A 8 -17.15 9.77 -18.99
N ASP A 9 -18.16 10.62 -18.86
CA ASP A 9 -18.12 11.93 -19.48
C ASP A 9 -17.39 12.95 -18.57
N GLU A 10 -16.17 13.26 -19.02
CA GLU A 10 -15.64 14.63 -19.11
C GLU A 10 -15.21 15.38 -17.83
N GLN A 11 -14.56 14.70 -16.88
CA GLN A 11 -13.71 15.37 -15.89
C GLN A 11 -12.36 14.68 -15.85
N THR A 12 -11.49 15.12 -16.76
CA THR A 12 -10.17 14.60 -17.14
C THR A 12 -9.15 14.56 -15.98
N MET A 13 -9.38 13.68 -14.99
CA MET A 13 -8.39 13.37 -13.95
C MET A 13 -7.52 12.19 -14.42
N GLY A 14 -6.69 12.42 -15.44
CA GLY A 14 -5.60 11.51 -15.83
C GLY A 14 -5.98 10.10 -16.31
N ALA A 15 -7.26 9.83 -16.59
CA ALA A 15 -7.75 8.53 -17.03
C ALA A 15 -7.29 8.24 -18.46
N GLY A 16 -6.13 7.59 -18.62
CA GLY A 16 -5.59 7.19 -19.91
C GLY A 16 -4.11 7.50 -20.12
N ILE A 17 -3.47 8.21 -19.18
CA ILE A 17 -2.03 8.49 -19.25
C ILE A 17 -1.24 7.63 -18.27
N CYS A 18 -0.02 7.29 -18.64
CA CYS A 18 0.95 6.66 -17.78
C CYS A 18 1.43 7.63 -16.70
N PHE A 19 1.14 7.34 -15.44
CA PHE A 19 1.49 8.23 -14.32
C PHE A 19 3.00 8.39 -14.05
N LYS A 20 3.84 7.52 -14.64
CA LYS A 20 5.31 7.64 -14.58
C LYS A 20 5.86 8.63 -15.60
N CYS A 21 5.28 8.72 -16.80
CA CYS A 21 5.92 9.43 -17.91
C CYS A 21 5.02 10.42 -18.67
N GLY A 22 3.71 10.42 -18.39
CA GLY A 22 2.71 11.29 -19.02
C GLY A 22 2.19 10.82 -20.38
N SER A 23 2.69 9.70 -20.92
CA SER A 23 2.28 9.18 -22.24
C SER A 23 0.93 8.48 -22.19
N SER A 24 0.08 8.67 -23.19
CA SER A 24 -1.18 7.93 -23.39
C SER A 24 -1.01 6.58 -24.10
N GLU A 25 0.17 6.30 -24.65
CA GLU A 25 0.41 5.13 -25.50
C GLU A 25 0.51 3.82 -24.73
N HIS A 26 0.68 3.88 -23.41
CA HIS A 26 0.87 2.69 -22.59
C HIS A 26 0.36 2.88 -21.17
N THR A 27 0.14 1.75 -20.51
CA THR A 27 -0.19 1.68 -19.09
C THR A 27 1.07 1.74 -18.23
N LEU A 28 0.90 2.03 -16.94
CA LEU A 28 1.98 2.10 -15.96
C LEU A 28 2.93 0.88 -15.99
N ALA A 29 2.36 -0.32 -16.19
CA ALA A 29 3.09 -1.58 -16.22
C ALA A 29 4.01 -1.73 -17.45
N LYS A 30 3.64 -1.11 -18.58
CA LYS A 30 4.40 -1.16 -19.84
C LYS A 30 5.24 0.10 -20.08
N CYS A 31 5.43 0.91 -19.05
CA CYS A 31 6.19 2.15 -19.17
C CYS A 31 7.67 1.88 -19.49
N PRO A 32 8.20 2.39 -20.62
CA PRO A 32 9.61 2.19 -20.98
C PRO A 32 10.55 2.95 -20.03
N ARG A 33 10.06 4.03 -19.38
CA ARG A 33 10.82 4.75 -18.37
C ARG A 33 10.85 3.98 -17.04
N LYS A 34 11.97 3.31 -16.77
CA LYS A 34 12.21 2.53 -15.55
C LYS A 34 12.77 3.36 -14.38
N ASN A 35 13.43 4.48 -14.66
CA ASN A 35 14.13 5.31 -13.66
C ASN A 35 13.27 6.42 -13.02
N VAL A 36 11.95 6.41 -13.20
CA VAL A 36 11.07 7.42 -12.57
C VAL A 36 10.67 6.94 -11.18
N LYS A 37 11.13 7.67 -10.17
CA LYS A 37 10.67 7.54 -8.78
C LYS A 37 9.33 8.26 -8.62
N GLY A 38 8.38 7.63 -7.93
CA GLY A 38 7.04 8.18 -7.72
C GLY A 38 6.19 8.24 -8.98
N TYR A 39 5.17 9.11 -8.94
CA TYR A 39 4.15 9.26 -9.97
C TYR A 39 3.91 10.73 -10.30
N PRO A 40 4.86 11.42 -10.96
CA PRO A 40 4.80 12.86 -11.20
C PRO A 40 3.55 13.30 -11.99
N TYR A 41 3.00 12.41 -12.81
CA TYR A 41 1.81 12.67 -13.63
C TYR A 41 0.52 12.12 -13.02
N ALA A 42 0.58 11.41 -11.88
CA ALA A 42 -0.62 11.03 -11.15
C ALA A 42 -1.28 12.26 -10.55
N VAL A 43 -2.61 12.30 -10.59
CA VAL A 43 -3.44 13.25 -9.84
C VAL A 43 -4.08 12.47 -8.70
N CYS A 44 -3.89 12.94 -7.46
CA CYS A 44 -4.51 12.36 -6.29
C CYS A 44 -6.03 12.58 -6.35
N PHE A 45 -6.81 11.52 -6.17
CA PHE A 45 -8.26 11.64 -6.21
C PHE A 45 -8.84 12.31 -4.96
N VAL A 46 -8.07 12.34 -3.86
CA VAL A 46 -8.45 12.93 -2.58
C VAL A 46 -8.16 14.43 -2.56
N CYS A 47 -6.89 14.84 -2.62
CA CYS A 47 -6.50 16.26 -2.52
C CYS A 47 -6.41 16.99 -3.86
N LYS A 48 -6.63 16.29 -4.99
CA LYS A 48 -6.54 16.84 -6.37
C LYS A 48 -5.16 17.39 -6.78
N GLN A 49 -4.14 17.17 -5.97
CA GLN A 49 -2.76 17.56 -6.30
C GLN A 49 -2.06 16.51 -7.14
N LYS A 50 -1.06 16.93 -7.91
CA LYS A 50 -0.24 16.04 -8.75
C LYS A 50 0.95 15.48 -7.98
N GLY A 51 1.48 14.34 -8.43
CA GLY A 51 2.76 13.79 -7.96
C GLY A 51 2.66 12.53 -7.08
N HIS A 52 1.45 12.17 -6.64
CA HIS A 52 1.22 11.00 -5.79
C HIS A 52 -0.14 10.35 -6.11
N LEU A 53 -0.31 9.10 -5.66
CA LEU A 53 -1.59 8.39 -5.71
C LEU A 53 -2.36 8.62 -4.39
N SER A 54 -3.68 8.46 -4.39
CA SER A 54 -4.50 8.62 -3.17
C SER A 54 -4.02 7.81 -1.97
N ARG A 55 -3.38 6.66 -2.23
CA ARG A 55 -2.82 5.77 -1.21
C ARG A 55 -1.59 6.36 -0.50
N ASP A 56 -0.87 7.24 -1.19
CA ASP A 56 0.34 7.91 -0.71
C ASP A 56 0.04 9.39 -0.36
N CYS A 57 -1.24 9.75 -0.20
CA CYS A 57 -1.66 11.11 0.14
C CYS A 57 -1.70 11.31 1.65
N ASP A 58 -0.93 12.27 2.16
CA ASP A 58 -0.90 12.60 3.59
C ASP A 58 -2.23 13.15 4.12
N ASN A 59 -3.03 13.76 3.24
CA ASN A 59 -4.34 14.32 3.58
C ASN A 59 -5.49 13.32 3.39
N ASN A 60 -5.20 12.03 3.22
CA ASN A 60 -6.22 11.01 3.05
C ASN A 60 -6.70 10.45 4.41
N PRO A 61 -7.90 10.82 4.89
CA PRO A 61 -8.40 10.40 6.20
C PRO A 61 -8.65 8.89 6.30
N ASN A 62 -8.85 8.23 5.15
CA ASN A 62 -9.14 6.80 5.08
C ASN A 62 -7.88 5.95 4.86
N GLY A 63 -6.73 6.58 4.61
CA GLY A 63 -5.47 5.91 4.33
C GLY A 63 -5.56 4.93 3.16
N ILE A 64 -5.01 3.73 3.32
CA ILE A 64 -5.03 2.70 2.26
C ILE A 64 -6.43 2.09 2.04
N TYR A 65 -7.37 2.28 2.98
CA TYR A 65 -8.68 1.63 2.96
C TYR A 65 -9.70 2.50 2.21
N PRO A 66 -10.21 2.10 1.03
CA PRO A 66 -11.11 2.95 0.23
C PRO A 66 -12.41 3.32 0.97
N ASP A 67 -12.99 2.37 1.69
CA ASP A 67 -14.23 2.51 2.47
C ASP A 67 -13.97 3.00 3.92
N GLY A 68 -12.74 3.41 4.23
CA GLY A 68 -12.31 3.71 5.59
C GLY A 68 -12.00 2.45 6.42
N GLY A 69 -11.64 2.67 7.68
CA GLY A 69 -11.21 1.62 8.60
C GLY A 69 -9.70 1.59 8.81
N SER A 70 -9.26 0.54 9.50
CA SER A 70 -7.89 0.34 9.94
C SER A 70 -7.55 -1.15 10.00
N CYS A 71 -6.26 -1.48 10.09
CA CYS A 71 -5.82 -2.83 10.38
C CYS A 71 -6.45 -3.34 11.69
N ASP A 72 -7.16 -4.47 11.66
CA ASP A 72 -7.84 -5.03 12.83
C ASP A 72 -6.91 -5.42 13.99
N ILE A 73 -5.60 -5.48 13.74
CA ILE A 73 -4.61 -6.01 14.67
C ILE A 73 -3.93 -4.86 15.41
N CYS A 74 -3.43 -3.87 14.67
CA CYS A 74 -2.67 -2.74 15.23
C CYS A 74 -3.39 -1.39 15.12
N GLY A 75 -4.57 -1.32 14.49
CA GLY A 75 -5.31 -0.08 14.28
C GLY A 75 -4.70 0.89 13.24
N SER A 76 -3.65 0.50 12.52
CA SER A 76 -3.03 1.38 11.52
C SER A 76 -3.77 1.42 10.18
N GLN A 77 -3.85 2.60 9.56
CA GLN A 77 -4.41 2.80 8.23
C GLN A 77 -3.34 2.79 7.11
N LYS A 78 -2.07 2.59 7.48
CA LYS A 78 -0.91 2.68 6.57
C LYS A 78 -0.58 1.38 5.83
N HIS A 79 -1.22 0.27 6.18
CA HIS A 79 -1.01 -1.03 5.56
C HIS A 79 -2.31 -1.84 5.55
N LEU A 80 -2.41 -2.82 4.65
CA LEU A 80 -3.46 -3.83 4.69
C LEU A 80 -3.13 -4.84 5.79
N LYS A 81 -4.15 -5.47 6.38
CA LYS A 81 -4.00 -6.52 7.40
C LYS A 81 -2.87 -7.50 7.08
N ARG A 82 -2.76 -7.98 5.83
CA ARG A 82 -1.72 -8.93 5.37
C ARG A 82 -0.27 -8.46 5.57
N ASP A 83 -0.06 -7.15 5.55
CA ASP A 83 1.25 -6.51 5.69
C ASP A 83 1.47 -5.97 7.12
N CYS A 84 0.59 -6.31 8.07
CA CYS A 84 0.71 -5.88 9.45
C CYS A 84 2.02 -6.43 10.06
N PRO A 85 2.90 -5.56 10.60
CA PRO A 85 4.15 -6.00 11.22
C PRO A 85 3.90 -6.90 12.43
N GLU A 86 2.81 -6.66 13.19
CA GLU A 86 2.47 -7.42 14.38
C GLU A 86 1.99 -8.85 14.07
N LEU A 87 1.46 -9.12 12.86
CA LEU A 87 1.19 -10.49 12.41
C LEU A 87 2.47 -11.31 12.29
N LYS A 88 3.58 -10.68 11.88
CA LYS A 88 4.86 -11.38 11.67
C LYS A 88 5.59 -11.68 12.97
N VAL A 89 5.24 -10.96 14.05
CA VAL A 89 5.76 -11.20 15.41
C VAL A 89 5.14 -12.49 15.96
N GLN A 90 3.80 -12.61 15.90
CA GLN A 90 3.08 -13.81 16.37
C GLN A 90 3.45 -15.12 15.65
N GLY A 91 4.11 -15.05 14.49
CA GLY A 91 4.64 -16.22 13.77
C GLY A 91 6.12 -16.54 14.00
N ASN A 92 6.88 -15.69 14.69
CA ASN A 92 8.33 -15.85 14.90
C ASN A 92 8.75 -16.08 16.35
N ASP A 93 7.89 -15.86 17.33
CA ASP A 93 8.23 -16.07 18.75
C ASP A 93 8.22 -17.53 19.21
N ALA A 94 7.87 -18.50 18.34
CA ALA A 94 7.90 -19.92 18.67
C ALA A 94 9.30 -20.57 18.59
N LYS A 95 10.34 -19.84 18.14
CA LYS A 95 11.69 -20.41 17.94
C LYS A 95 12.77 -19.90 18.89
N GLU A 96 12.49 -18.89 19.70
CA GLU A 96 13.46 -18.27 20.62
C GLU A 96 13.18 -18.57 22.11
N THR A 97 12.59 -19.72 22.42
CA THR A 97 12.45 -20.17 23.83
C THR A 97 13.02 -21.55 24.09
N ARG A 98 13.58 -22.22 23.07
CA ARG A 98 14.16 -23.59 23.20
C ARG A 98 15.69 -23.63 23.31
N THR A 99 16.40 -22.52 23.14
CA THR A 99 17.87 -22.48 23.22
C THR A 99 18.41 -21.94 24.54
N PHE A 100 17.61 -21.27 25.37
CA PHE A 100 18.10 -20.69 26.63
C PHE A 100 18.12 -21.69 27.81
N TRP A 101 17.30 -22.74 27.76
CA TRP A 101 17.23 -23.78 28.81
C TRP A 101 18.10 -25.02 28.54
N LEU A 102 19.01 -24.97 27.57
CA LEU A 102 20.02 -26.03 27.36
C LEU A 102 21.42 -25.61 27.80
N SER A 103 21.66 -24.31 28.00
CA SER A 103 22.98 -23.78 28.34
C SER A 103 23.22 -23.65 29.86
N VAL A 104 22.16 -23.62 30.68
CA VAL A 104 22.27 -23.42 32.14
C VAL A 104 22.47 -24.74 32.90
N PHE A 105 22.04 -25.88 32.34
CA PHE A 105 22.06 -27.16 33.07
C PHE A 105 23.34 -28.00 32.90
N CYS A 106 24.32 -27.57 32.10
CA CYS A 106 25.51 -28.37 31.79
C CYS A 106 26.80 -27.94 32.51
N LEU A 107 26.77 -26.89 33.35
CA LEU A 107 27.99 -26.33 33.98
C LEU A 107 28.22 -26.73 35.45
N THR A 108 27.45 -27.67 36.00
CA THR A 108 27.63 -28.16 37.39
C THR A 108 27.90 -29.66 37.49
N ALA A 109 28.73 -30.21 36.59
CA ALA A 109 29.27 -31.56 36.72
C ALA A 109 30.80 -31.54 36.65
#